data_AF-A0A0F7M8H8-F1
#
_entry.id   AF-A0A0F7M8H8-F1
#
_cell.length_a   1.000
_cell.length_b   1.000
_cell.length_c   1.000
_cell.angle_alpha   90.00
_cell.angle_beta   90.00
_cell.angle_gamma   90.00
#
_symmetry.space_group_name_H-M   'P 1'
#
loop_
_entity.id
_entity.type
_entity.pdbx_description
1 polymer ?
#
loop_
_entity_poly.entity_id
_entity_poly.type
_entity_poly.pdbx_seq_one_letter_code
_entity_poly.pdbx_strand_id
1 'polypeptide(L)' 'MENEHNKLYPEDQARVDQFLKSGYNETERKPFRPLKLLFILAIMVSALTGTSLILAWVAGVY' A
#
# COMPACT_ATOMS: atom_id res chain seq x y z
N MET A 1 -2.91 14.70 25.92
CA MET A 1 -2.52 16.12 25.96
C MET A 1 -2.74 16.67 24.56
N GLU A 2 -3.73 17.54 24.36
CA GLU A 2 -3.84 18.28 23.10
C GLU A 2 -2.62 19.21 23.03
N ASN A 3 -1.83 19.09 21.96
CA ASN A 3 -0.59 19.87 21.81
C ASN A 3 -0.95 21.31 21.44
N GLU A 4 -1.27 22.15 22.42
CA GLU A 4 -1.63 23.56 22.19
C GLU A 4 -0.53 24.34 21.46
N HIS A 5 0.73 23.91 21.60
CA HIS A 5 1.88 24.49 20.88
C HIS A 5 1.88 24.28 19.36
N ASN A 6 1.03 23.40 18.83
CA ASN A 6 0.96 23.09 17.40
C ASN A 6 -0.35 23.57 16.73
N LYS A 7 -1.14 24.38 17.44
CA LYS A 7 -2.41 24.90 16.93
C LYS A 7 -2.17 26.20 16.17
N LEU A 8 -2.48 26.19 14.88
CA LEU A 8 -2.42 27.39 14.05
C LEU A 8 -3.44 28.42 14.55
N TYR A 9 -3.08 29.69 14.45
CA TYR A 9 -4.06 30.76 14.60
C TYR A 9 -5.16 30.62 13.53
N PRO A 10 -6.39 31.10 13.78
CA PRO A 10 -7.51 30.92 12.85
C PRO A 10 -7.21 31.41 11.43
N GLU A 11 -6.44 32.49 11.30
CA GLU A 11 -6.02 33.06 10.02
C GLU A 11 -5.07 32.14 9.24
N ASP A 12 -4.13 31.50 9.93
CA ASP A 12 -3.18 30.59 9.31
C ASP A 12 -3.85 29.27 8.93
N GLN A 13 -4.77 28.79 9.78
CA GLN A 13 -5.60 27.63 9.46
C GLN A 13 -6.43 27.87 8.18
N ALA A 14 -7.02 29.06 8.02
CA ALA A 14 -7.77 29.41 6.82
C ALA A 14 -6.92 29.37 5.54
N ARG A 15 -5.65 29.82 5.62
CA ARG A 15 -4.70 29.72 4.49
C ARG A 15 -4.38 28.27 4.15
N VAL A 16 -4.15 27.42 5.17
CA VAL A 16 -3.90 25.98 4.98
C VAL A 16 -5.10 25.31 4.32
N ASP A 17 -6.31 25.58 4.81
CA ASP A 17 -7.54 25.00 4.27
C ASP A 17 -7.77 25.41 2.81
N GLN A 18 -7.49 26.67 2.47
CA GLN A 18 -7.55 27.16 1.09
C GLN A 18 -6.53 26.44 0.19
N PHE A 19 -5.30 26.25 0.67
CA PHE A 19 -4.26 25.52 -0.05
C PHE A 19 -4.62 24.04 -0.26
N LEU A 20 -5.12 23.35 0.76
CA LEU A 20 -5.54 21.95 0.66
C LEU A 20 -6.70 21.76 -0.35
N LYS A 21 -7.62 22.73 -0.42
CA LYS A 21 -8.71 22.74 -1.40
C LYS A 21 -8.28 23.07 -2.83
N SER A 22 -7.08 23.62 -3.03
CA SER A 22 -6.59 23.97 -4.38
C SER A 22 -6.35 22.74 -5.27
N GLY A 23 -6.32 21.53 -4.69
CA GLY A 23 -6.29 20.28 -5.45
C GLY A 23 -4.97 19.98 -6.17
N TYR A 24 -3.94 20.83 -6.05
CA TYR A 24 -2.65 20.63 -6.73
C TYR A 24 -1.99 19.27 -6.39
N ASN A 25 -2.24 18.75 -5.18
CA ASN A 25 -1.72 17.46 -4.70
C ASN A 25 -2.74 16.32 -4.76
N GLU A 26 -3.90 16.51 -5.39
CA GLU A 26 -4.84 15.42 -5.63
C GLU A 26 -4.31 14.54 -6.77
N THR A 27 -4.14 13.26 -6.45
CA THR A 27 -3.71 12.23 -7.39
C THR A 27 -4.82 11.21 -7.52
N GLU A 28 -5.11 10.77 -8.75
CA GLU A 28 -6.07 9.69 -8.98
C GLU A 28 -5.57 8.39 -8.33
N ARG A 29 -6.13 8.06 -7.17
CA ARG A 29 -5.79 6.82 -6.46
C ARG A 29 -6.67 5.71 -6.97
N LYS A 30 -6.07 4.73 -7.63
CA LYS A 30 -6.77 3.47 -7.93
C LYS A 30 -7.26 2.85 -6.61
N PRO A 31 -8.49 2.30 -6.57
CA PRO A 31 -8.99 1.66 -5.37
C PRO A 31 -8.09 0.50 -4.98
N PHE A 32 -7.73 0.43 -3.70
CA PHE A 32 -6.94 -0.66 -3.17
C PHE A 32 -7.75 -1.97 -3.22
N ARG A 33 -7.21 -3.00 -3.87
CA ARG A 33 -7.88 -4.31 -4.08
C ARG A 33 -7.11 -5.41 -3.32
N PRO A 34 -7.27 -5.53 -1.99
CA PRO A 34 -6.44 -6.40 -1.15
C PRO A 34 -6.51 -7.87 -1.56
N LEU A 35 -7.71 -8.38 -1.86
CA LEU A 35 -7.89 -9.77 -2.29
C LEU A 35 -7.17 -10.10 -3.59
N LYS A 36 -7.12 -9.15 -4.54
CA LYS A 36 -6.37 -9.32 -5.80
C LYS A 36 -4.87 -9.44 -5.53
N LEU A 37 -4.33 -8.63 -4.62
CA LEU A 37 -2.92 -8.67 -4.24
C LEU A 37 -2.57 -10.00 -3.56
N LEU A 38 -3.41 -10.45 -2.62
CA LEU A 38 -3.24 -11.74 -1.95
C LEU A 38 -3.29 -12.91 -2.94
N PHE A 39 -4.20 -12.88 -3.92
CA PHE A 39 -4.30 -13.91 -4.94
C PHE A 39 -3.03 -14.00 -5.80
N ILE A 40 -2.51 -12.85 -6.26
CA ILE A 40 -1.26 -12.81 -7.03
C ILE A 40 -0.09 -13.36 -6.20
N LEU A 41 -0.01 -12.97 -4.92
CA LEU A 41 1.01 -13.47 -4.01
C LEU A 41 0.92 -15.00 -3.85
N ALA A 42 -0.29 -15.52 -3.62
CA ALA A 42 -0.52 -16.96 -3.47
C ALA A 42 -0.10 -17.74 -4.72
N ILE A 43 -0.40 -17.22 -5.93
CA ILE A 43 0.07 -17.82 -7.19
C ILE A 43 1.58 -17.87 -7.24
N MET A 44 2.26 -16.76 -6.95
CA MET A 44 3.73 -16.69 -7.02
C MET A 44 4.40 -17.67 -6.07
N VAL A 45 3.95 -17.71 -4.80
CA VAL A 45 4.49 -18.65 -3.81
C VAL A 45 4.21 -20.08 -4.22
N SER A 46 2.98 -20.40 -4.64
CA SER A 46 2.61 -21.75 -5.07
C SER A 46 3.40 -22.22 -6.29
N ALA A 47 3.68 -21.33 -7.25
CA ALA A 47 4.48 -21.64 -8.42
C ALA A 47 5.94 -21.96 -8.05
N LEU A 48 6.53 -21.17 -7.15
CA LEU A 48 7.88 -21.42 -6.62
C LEU A 48 7.93 -22.74 -5.85
N THR A 49 6.94 -23.00 -4.98
CA THR A 49 6.81 -24.28 -4.27
C THR A 49 6.70 -25.44 -5.24
N GLY A 50 5.78 -25.37 -6.22
CA GLY A 50 5.59 -26.41 -7.23
C GLY A 50 6.86 -26.68 -8.02
N THR A 51 7.56 -25.62 -8.46
CA THR A 51 8.84 -25.75 -9.19
C THR A 51 9.91 -26.42 -8.32
N SER A 52 10.02 -26.03 -7.05
CA SER A 52 10.97 -26.63 -6.12
C SER A 52 10.70 -28.13 -5.90
N LEU A 53 9.43 -28.52 -5.77
CA LEU A 53 9.04 -29.91 -5.60
C LEU A 53 9.32 -30.73 -6.86
N ILE A 54 9.04 -30.18 -8.05
CA ILE A 54 9.37 -30.83 -9.33
C ILE A 54 10.88 -31.06 -9.45
N LEU A 55 11.69 -30.05 -9.13
CA LEU A 55 13.15 -30.18 -9.18
C LEU A 55 13.66 -31.23 -8.19
N ALA A 56 13.13 -31.25 -6.96
CA ALA A 56 13.50 -32.24 -5.97
C ALA A 56 13.11 -33.68 -6.40
N TRP A 57 11.96 -33.84 -7.06
CA TRP A 57 11.55 -35.12 -7.64
C TRP A 57 12.49 -35.57 -8.77
N VAL A 58 12.82 -34.67 -9.71
CA VAL A 58 13.75 -34.96 -10.82
C VAL A 58 15.16 -35.28 -10.32
N ALA A 59 15.60 -34.61 -9.25
CA ALA A 59 16.90 -34.86 -8.63
C ALA A 59 16.95 -36.13 -7.77
N GLY A 60 15.82 -36.83 -7.56
CA GLY A 60 15.75 -38.04 -6.75
C GLY A 60 15.96 -37.80 -5.26
N VAL A 61 15.58 -36.63 -4.74
CA VAL A 61 15.78 -36.22 -3.34
C VAL A 61 14.65 -36.72 -2.41
N TYR A 62 13.89 -37.74 -2.82
CA TYR A 62 12.79 -38.34 -2.06
C TYR A 62 12.91 -39.84 -1.97
#